data_AF-A0A6J5H223-F1
#
_entry.id   AF-A0A6J5H223-F1
#
_cell.length_a   1.000
_cell.length_b   1.000
_cell.length_c   1.000
_cell.angle_alpha   90.00
_cell.angle_beta   90.00
_cell.angle_gamma   90.00
#
_symmetry.space_group_name_H-M   'P 1'
#
loop_
_entity.id
_entity.type
_entity.pdbx_description
1 polymer ?
#
loop_
_entity_poly.entity_id
_entity_poly.type
_entity_poly.pdbx_seq_one_letter_code
_entity_poly.pdbx_strand_id
1 'polypeptide(L)'
;MVASAAALPVLGADGASGGAGATGVASISFDIPLRDARDAFERAYFEYHLARENGSMTRVAEKTGLERTHLYRKLKQLGVDLGKSKGE
;
A
#
# COMPACT_ATOMS: atom_id res chain seq x y z
N MET A 1 -31.64 51.53 0.30
CA MET A 1 -30.42 51.85 1.07
C MET A 1 -30.43 51.06 2.36
N VAL A 2 -29.24 50.64 2.80
CA VAL A 2 -28.84 49.99 4.06
C VAL A 2 -28.80 48.46 4.07
N ALA A 3 -27.56 47.98 4.22
CA ALA A 3 -27.11 46.62 4.41
C ALA A 3 -27.31 46.15 5.86
N SER A 4 -27.34 44.84 6.10
CA SER A 4 -26.74 44.28 7.30
C SER A 4 -26.44 42.78 7.16
N ALA A 5 -25.28 42.42 7.68
CA ALA A 5 -24.61 41.14 7.60
C ALA A 5 -24.73 40.36 8.93
N ALA A 6 -24.22 39.12 8.91
CA ALA A 6 -23.96 38.20 10.03
C ALA A 6 -25.19 37.40 10.52
N ALA A 7 -25.12 36.12 10.86
CA ALA A 7 -24.01 35.21 11.10
C ALA A 7 -24.47 33.77 10.76
N LEU A 8 -23.54 32.93 10.28
CA LEU A 8 -23.79 31.50 10.09
C LEU A 8 -23.59 30.75 11.43
N PRO A 9 -24.41 29.74 11.73
CA PRO A 9 -24.16 28.84 12.85
C PRO A 9 -22.98 27.92 12.52
N VAL A 10 -21.98 27.91 13.41
CA VAL A 10 -20.90 26.93 13.42
C VAL A 10 -21.49 25.56 13.81
N LEU A 11 -21.63 24.67 12.82
CA LEU A 11 -21.90 23.26 13.08
C LEU A 11 -20.60 22.60 13.53
N GLY A 12 -20.55 22.27 14.83
CA GLY A 12 -19.53 21.43 15.41
C GLY A 12 -19.51 20.05 14.73
N ALA A 13 -18.35 19.69 14.20
CA ALA A 13 -18.06 18.33 13.78
C ALA A 13 -17.59 17.55 15.01
N ASP A 14 -18.54 16.85 15.62
CA ASP A 14 -18.32 15.75 16.55
C ASP A 14 -17.51 14.63 15.88
N GLY A 15 -16.75 13.90 16.70
CA GLY A 15 -15.74 12.95 16.29
C GLY A 15 -16.20 11.89 15.29
N ALA A 16 -15.33 11.63 14.31
CA ALA A 16 -15.35 10.41 13.52
C ALA A 16 -14.04 9.65 13.76
N SER A 17 -14.15 8.66 14.64
CA SER A 17 -13.37 7.44 14.61
C SER A 17 -13.35 6.87 13.18
N GLY A 18 -12.20 6.44 12.71
CA GLY A 18 -12.08 5.81 11.40
C GLY A 18 -10.64 5.49 11.05
N GLY A 19 -10.14 4.37 11.58
CA GLY A 19 -8.82 3.87 11.27
C GLY A 19 -8.61 3.73 9.76
N ALA A 20 -7.74 4.56 9.20
CA ALA A 20 -7.12 4.29 7.92
C ALA A 20 -5.96 3.32 8.17
N GLY A 21 -6.31 2.07 8.50
CA GLY A 21 -5.50 0.94 8.06
C GLY A 21 -5.52 1.01 6.55
N ALA A 22 -4.54 1.73 5.99
CA ALA A 22 -4.35 1.85 4.56
C ALA A 22 -4.16 0.44 4.01
N THR A 23 -5.28 -0.16 3.60
CA THR A 23 -5.31 -1.27 2.67
C THR A 23 -4.95 -0.65 1.34
N GLY A 24 -3.70 -0.21 1.23
CA GLY A 24 -3.14 0.42 0.05
C GLY A 24 -2.94 -0.66 -0.98
N VAL A 25 -4.03 -1.06 -1.64
CA VAL A 25 -3.91 -1.59 -2.99
C VAL A 25 -3.20 -0.48 -3.77
N ALA A 26 -1.94 -0.71 -4.10
CA ALA A 26 -1.08 0.31 -4.69
C ALA A 26 -1.80 0.93 -5.89
N SER A 27 -2.07 2.23 -5.83
CA SER A 27 -2.60 2.98 -6.96
C SER A 27 -1.47 3.14 -7.96
N ILE A 28 -1.37 2.21 -8.92
CA ILE A 28 -0.35 2.24 -9.96
C ILE A 28 -0.77 3.30 -10.99
N SER A 29 -0.02 4.39 -11.08
CA SER A 29 -0.22 5.42 -12.10
C SER A 29 0.13 4.87 -13.48
N PHE A 30 -0.66 5.18 -14.51
CA PHE A 30 -0.39 4.79 -15.90
C PHE A 30 0.46 5.80 -16.68
N ASP A 31 0.78 6.94 -16.05
CA ASP A 31 1.59 8.01 -16.63
C ASP A 31 3.10 7.72 -16.57
N ILE A 32 3.48 6.68 -15.82
CA ILE A 32 4.87 6.21 -15.71
C ILE A 32 5.18 5.21 -16.82
N PRO A 33 6.45 5.08 -17.25
CA PRO A 33 6.83 4.10 -18.26
C PRO A 33 6.50 2.68 -17.80
N LEU A 34 6.17 1.80 -18.75
CA LEU A 34 5.71 0.43 -18.50
C LEU A 34 6.65 -0.37 -17.60
N ARG A 35 7.95 -0.08 -17.62
CA ARG A 35 8.94 -0.71 -16.74
C ARG A 35 8.66 -0.40 -15.28
N ASP A 36 8.44 0.86 -14.94
CA ASP A 36 8.18 1.31 -13.58
C ASP A 36 6.80 0.87 -13.09
N ALA A 37 5.80 0.84 -13.98
CA ALA A 37 4.48 0.31 -13.66
C ALA A 37 4.52 -1.18 -13.31
N ARG A 38 5.33 -1.97 -14.04
CA ARG A 38 5.55 -3.38 -13.72
C ARG A 38 6.26 -3.54 -12.39
N ASP A 39 7.30 -2.75 -12.14
CA ASP A 39 8.05 -2.76 -10.88
C ASP A 39 7.13 -2.45 -9.68
N ALA A 40 6.30 -1.41 -9.80
CA ALA A 40 5.32 -1.03 -8.79
C ALA A 40 4.25 -2.10 -8.54
N PHE A 41 3.73 -2.74 -9.60
CA PHE A 41 2.81 -3.87 -9.48
C PHE A 41 3.46 -5.03 -8.74
N GLU A 42 4.65 -5.43 -9.18
CA GLU A 42 5.36 -6.58 -8.62
C GLU A 42 5.70 -6.34 -7.15
N ARG A 43 6.13 -5.13 -6.80
CA ARG A 43 6.38 -4.71 -5.42
C ARG A 43 5.14 -4.89 -4.55
N ALA A 44 4.01 -4.31 -4.96
CA ALA A 44 2.75 -4.39 -4.21
C ALA A 44 2.21 -5.83 -4.11
N TYR A 45 2.37 -6.61 -5.18
CA TYR A 45 1.95 -8.01 -5.22
C TYR A 45 2.74 -8.85 -4.19
N PHE A 46 4.07 -8.68 -4.16
CA PHE A 46 4.88 -9.40 -3.19
C PHE A 46 4.65 -8.90 -1.77
N GLU A 47 4.58 -7.59 -1.54
CA GLU A 47 4.27 -7.03 -0.21
C GLU A 47 2.94 -7.58 0.34
N TYR A 48 1.90 -7.65 -0.51
CA TYR A 48 0.61 -8.24 -0.12
C TYR A 48 0.73 -9.71 0.30
N HIS A 49 1.42 -10.53 -0.49
CA HIS A 49 1.59 -11.95 -0.18
C HIS A 49 2.51 -12.15 1.03
N LEU A 50 3.54 -11.32 1.19
CA LEU A 50 4.42 -11.32 2.34
C LEU A 50 3.68 -11.01 3.63
N ALA A 51 2.88 -9.94 3.65
CA ALA A 51 2.08 -9.56 4.80
C ALA A 51 1.09 -10.69 5.18
N ARG A 52 0.50 -11.35 4.19
CA ARG A 52 -0.46 -12.44 4.39
C ARG A 52 0.18 -13.74 4.90
N GLU A 53 1.40 -14.04 4.47
CA GLU A 53 2.15 -15.25 4.86
C GLU A 53 3.15 -15.02 6.00
N ASN A 54 3.02 -13.91 6.75
CA ASN A 54 3.92 -13.52 7.86
C ASN A 54 5.41 -13.47 7.47
N GLY A 55 5.73 -12.97 6.29
CA GLY A 55 7.10 -12.87 5.80
C GLY A 55 7.71 -14.21 5.38
N SER A 56 6.91 -15.29 5.31
CA SER A 56 7.42 -16.60 4.90
C SER A 56 7.64 -16.67 3.38
N MET A 57 8.89 -16.47 2.98
CA MET A 57 9.38 -16.60 1.61
C MET A 57 9.00 -17.92 0.94
N THR A 58 9.08 -19.02 1.70
CA THR A 58 8.68 -20.36 1.28
C THR A 58 7.24 -20.36 0.80
N ARG A 59 6.33 -19.84 1.63
CA ARG A 59 4.90 -19.83 1.33
C ARG A 59 4.57 -18.85 0.22
N VAL A 60 5.23 -17.69 0.16
CA VAL A 60 5.06 -16.74 -0.94
C VAL A 60 5.51 -17.35 -2.26
N ALA A 61 6.65 -18.05 -2.30
CA ALA A 61 7.11 -18.77 -3.49
C ALA A 61 6.10 -19.84 -3.95
N GLU A 62 5.57 -20.64 -3.01
CA GLU A 62 4.53 -21.64 -3.31
C GLU A 62 3.23 -20.99 -3.79
N LYS A 63 2.81 -19.86 -3.18
CA LYS A 63 1.57 -19.17 -3.54
C LYS A 63 1.64 -18.44 -4.88
N THR A 64 2.78 -17.81 -5.15
CA THR A 64 3.01 -17.08 -6.39
C THR A 64 3.44 -18.01 -7.53
N GLY A 65 3.76 -19.28 -7.22
CA GLY A 65 4.28 -20.26 -8.19
C GLY A 65 5.67 -19.89 -8.69
N LEU A 66 6.39 -19.03 -7.97
CA LEU A 66 7.70 -18.53 -8.36
C LEU A 66 8.80 -19.29 -7.61
N GLU A 67 9.85 -19.68 -8.33
CA GLU A 67 11.06 -20.25 -7.75
C GLU A 67 11.65 -19.33 -6.66
N ARG A 68 12.02 -19.89 -5.50
CA ARG A 68 12.55 -19.10 -4.35
C ARG A 68 13.78 -18.28 -4.73
N THR A 69 14.67 -18.84 -5.56
CA THR A 69 15.89 -18.17 -6.04
C THR A 69 15.57 -16.93 -6.87
N HIS A 70 14.51 -17.01 -7.67
CA HIS A 70 14.04 -15.90 -8.52
C HIS A 70 13.30 -14.86 -7.67
N LEU A 71 12.50 -15.31 -6.70
CA LEU A 71 11.80 -14.45 -5.76
C LEU A 71 12.79 -13.53 -5.02
N TYR A 72 13.90 -14.08 -4.48
CA TYR A 72 14.89 -13.28 -3.76
C TYR A 72 15.55 -12.20 -4.64
N ARG A 73 15.96 -12.57 -5.87
CA ARG A 73 16.50 -11.59 -6.83
C ARG A 73 15.49 -10.49 -7.11
N LYS A 74 14.22 -10.86 -7.27
CA LYS A 74 13.16 -9.93 -7.62
C LYS A 74 12.82 -8.99 -6.47
N LEU A 75 12.65 -9.50 -5.26
CA LEU A 75 12.46 -8.69 -4.05
C LEU A 75 13.61 -7.68 -3.85
N LYS A 76 14.86 -8.13 -4.06
CA LYS A 76 16.04 -7.26 -3.97
C LYS A 76 16.06 -6.17 -5.05
N GLN A 77 15.62 -6.48 -6.27
CA GLN A 77 15.51 -5.50 -7.36
C GLN A 77 14.41 -4.46 -7.09
N LEU A 78 13.28 -4.91 -6.54
CA LEU A 78 12.10 -4.10 -6.23
C LEU A 78 12.21 -3.33 -4.91
N GLY A 79 13.23 -3.62 -4.09
CA GLY A 79 13.42 -3.04 -2.76
C GLY A 79 12.38 -3.49 -1.72
N VAL A 80 11.84 -4.70 -1.86
CA VAL A 80 10.87 -5.29 -0.92
C VAL A 80 11.61 -6.11 0.13
N ASP A 81 11.58 -5.66 1.38
CA ASP A 81 12.19 -6.36 2.52
C ASP A 81 11.24 -7.38 3.13
N LEU A 82 11.76 -8.58 3.41
CA LEU A 82 11.01 -9.68 4.01
C LEU A 82 10.76 -9.53 5.51
N GLY A 83 11.32 -8.48 6.12
CA GLY A 83 11.44 -8.32 7.57
C GLY A 83 10.76 -7.09 8.17
N LYS A 84 10.05 -6.27 7.40
CA LYS A 84 9.24 -5.18 7.98
C LYS A 84 7.82 -5.66 8.29
N SER A 85 7.75 -6.71 9.12
CA SER A 85 6.62 -6.84 10.03
C SER A 85 6.67 -5.61 10.93
N LYS A 86 5.76 -4.66 10.67
CA LYS A 86 5.47 -3.54 11.54
C LYS A 86 5.14 -4.09 12.93
N GLY A 87 6.14 -4.11 13.78
CA GLY A 87 6.08 -4.47 15.19
C GLY A 87 6.79 -3.40 15.99
N GLU A 88 6.39 -2.14 15.79
CA GLU A 88 6.36 -1.03 16.76
C GLU A 88 5.21 -0.08 16.39
#